data_AF-A0A9D1K750-F1
#
_entry.id   AF-A0A9D1K750-F1
#
_cell.length_a   1.000
_cell.length_b   1.000
_cell.length_c   1.000
_cell.angle_alpha   90.00
_cell.angle_beta   90.00
_cell.angle_gamma   90.00
#
_symmetry.space_group_name_H-M   'P 1'
#
loop_
_entity.id
_entity.type
_entity.pdbx_description
1 polymer ?
#
loop_
_entity_poly.entity_id
_entity_poly.type
_entity_poly.pdbx_seq_one_letter_code
_entity_poly.pdbx_strand_id
1 'polypeptide(L)'
;MYKEYLWAEKAPYETDLRPSLEAHEVAGAKSAIVVCPGGGYTGKAVDHEGAAFCRLFNEAGYSAYQLDYRVFPCHYEAPLSDALRAVRVVRAKGYEKVGIIGFSAGGNLVCCAADYFDYGDPAAQDPIERVSSRPDALISCYAVVSFRAYTHGGSARALLGEHYGEEALMRRFSAELHVREDAPHAFIWHTVEDQAVPVENSLMLARAYQEKQVPFELHIFPSGEHG
;
A
#
# COMPACT_ATOMS: atom_id res chain seq x y z
N MET A 1 -1.95 -22.25 -3.27
CA MET A 1 -1.68 -20.98 -3.97
C MET A 1 -0.33 -21.04 -4.68
N TYR A 2 -0.22 -20.36 -5.82
CA TYR A 2 1.05 -20.13 -6.50
C TYR A 2 1.63 -18.81 -6.00
N LYS A 3 2.88 -18.84 -5.51
CA LYS A 3 3.64 -17.63 -5.15
C LYS A 3 4.46 -17.18 -6.35
N GLU A 4 4.29 -15.93 -6.75
CA GLU A 4 5.04 -15.29 -7.82
C GLU A 4 5.98 -14.24 -7.23
N TYR A 5 7.29 -14.42 -7.36
CA TYR A 5 8.25 -13.43 -6.88
C TYR A 5 8.21 -12.16 -7.72
N LEU A 6 8.29 -11.00 -7.06
CA LEU A 6 8.25 -9.69 -7.73
C LEU A 6 9.51 -9.39 -8.58
N TRP A 7 10.63 -9.99 -8.19
CA TRP A 7 11.90 -9.93 -8.89
C TRP A 7 12.34 -11.33 -9.30
N ALA A 8 12.75 -11.46 -10.57
CA ALA A 8 13.33 -12.70 -11.10
C ALA A 8 14.61 -13.07 -10.33
N GLU A 9 15.42 -12.05 -10.03
CA GLU A 9 16.66 -12.16 -9.27
C GLU A 9 16.52 -11.58 -7.85
N LYS A 10 17.53 -10.87 -7.36
CA LYS A 10 17.55 -10.23 -6.06
C LYS A 10 16.73 -8.94 -6.08
N ALA A 11 15.90 -8.75 -5.06
CA ALA A 11 15.20 -7.49 -4.86
C ALA A 11 16.19 -6.35 -4.54
N PRO A 12 15.89 -5.07 -4.88
CA PRO A 12 16.77 -3.93 -4.59
C PRO A 12 16.99 -3.75 -3.08
N TYR A 13 17.94 -2.89 -2.69
CA TYR A 13 18.26 -2.61 -1.27
C TYR A 13 18.86 -3.83 -0.52
N GLU A 14 19.64 -4.65 -1.23
CA GLU A 14 20.59 -5.65 -0.72
C GLU A 14 20.09 -6.59 0.39
N THR A 15 18.92 -7.20 0.20
CA THR A 15 18.36 -8.21 1.14
C THR A 15 18.18 -9.57 0.50
N ASP A 16 18.25 -10.63 1.30
CA ASP A 16 17.98 -12.01 0.87
C ASP A 16 16.47 -12.34 0.91
N LEU A 17 15.65 -11.47 1.51
CA LEU A 17 14.20 -11.61 1.51
C LEU A 17 13.63 -11.35 0.11
N ARG A 18 12.80 -12.28 -0.36
CA ARG A 18 12.17 -12.24 -1.69
C ARG A 18 10.68 -11.97 -1.57
N PRO A 19 10.24 -10.73 -1.80
CA PRO A 19 8.81 -10.41 -1.79
C PRO A 19 8.09 -11.05 -2.98
N SER A 20 6.82 -11.38 -2.76
CA SER A 20 6.02 -12.16 -3.71
C SER A 20 4.55 -11.77 -3.71
N LEU A 21 3.84 -12.18 -4.75
CA LEU A 21 2.39 -12.11 -4.85
C LEU A 21 1.81 -13.50 -4.68
N GLU A 22 0.81 -13.59 -3.84
CA GLU A 22 -0.08 -14.74 -3.75
C GLU A 22 -1.34 -14.45 -4.56
N ALA A 23 -1.53 -15.21 -5.64
CA ALA A 23 -2.56 -14.93 -6.64
C ALA A 23 -3.91 -15.56 -6.28
N HIS A 24 -4.96 -14.75 -6.36
CA HIS A 24 -6.38 -15.11 -6.22
C HIS A 24 -7.13 -14.63 -7.46
N GLU A 25 -6.94 -15.34 -8.57
CA GLU A 25 -7.43 -14.90 -9.88
C GLU A 25 -8.87 -15.32 -10.13
N VAL A 26 -9.63 -14.43 -10.79
CA VAL A 26 -10.97 -14.72 -11.29
C VAL A 26 -10.92 -14.77 -12.81
N ALA A 27 -11.38 -15.88 -13.39
CA ALA A 27 -11.38 -16.06 -14.84
C ALA A 27 -12.23 -14.97 -15.52
N GLY A 28 -11.62 -14.28 -16.50
CA GLY A 28 -12.29 -13.20 -17.24
C GLY A 28 -12.34 -11.85 -16.54
N ALA A 29 -11.77 -11.71 -15.34
CA ALA A 29 -11.68 -10.42 -14.66
C ALA A 29 -10.88 -9.41 -15.50
N LYS A 30 -11.43 -8.20 -15.64
CA LYS A 30 -10.79 -7.08 -16.34
C LYS A 30 -9.93 -6.21 -15.44
N SER A 31 -10.11 -6.33 -14.14
CA SER A 31 -9.48 -5.48 -13.14
C SER A 31 -8.95 -6.32 -11.99
N ALA A 32 -7.90 -5.82 -11.36
CA ALA A 32 -7.26 -6.50 -10.23
C ALA A 32 -6.97 -5.55 -9.07
N ILE A 33 -6.87 -6.12 -7.87
CA ILE A 33 -6.53 -5.39 -6.64
C ILE A 33 -5.28 -6.00 -6.01
N VAL A 34 -4.28 -5.17 -5.70
CA VAL A 34 -3.14 -5.57 -4.86
C VAL A 34 -3.51 -5.32 -3.40
N VAL A 35 -3.41 -6.36 -2.56
CA VAL A 35 -3.81 -6.34 -1.16
C VAL A 35 -2.56 -6.33 -0.26
N CYS A 36 -2.41 -5.30 0.56
CA CYS A 36 -1.28 -5.09 1.47
C CYS A 36 -1.76 -5.16 2.93
N PRO A 37 -1.67 -6.32 3.59
CA PRO A 37 -2.06 -6.46 5.00
C PRO A 37 -1.30 -5.49 5.91
N GLY A 38 -1.87 -5.18 7.08
CA GLY A 38 -1.17 -4.54 8.19
C GLY A 38 -0.21 -5.48 8.90
N GLY A 39 0.24 -5.11 10.10
CA GLY A 39 1.25 -5.88 10.87
C GLY A 39 2.48 -5.08 11.30
N GLY A 40 2.34 -3.75 11.38
CA GLY A 40 3.32 -2.88 12.04
C GLY A 40 4.70 -2.80 11.37
N TYR A 41 4.83 -3.21 10.10
CA TYR A 41 6.13 -3.44 9.44
C TYR A 41 7.05 -4.42 10.18
N THR A 42 6.51 -5.28 11.03
CA THR A 42 7.25 -6.37 11.71
C THR A 42 6.68 -7.75 11.37
N GLY A 43 5.47 -7.79 10.84
CA GLY A 43 4.79 -8.97 10.33
C GLY A 43 3.73 -8.56 9.31
N LYS A 44 2.89 -9.52 8.90
CA LYS A 44 1.74 -9.27 8.04
C LYS A 44 0.53 -10.08 8.49
N ALA A 45 -0.62 -9.43 8.65
CA ALA A 45 -1.90 -10.06 9.01
C ALA A 45 -2.54 -10.76 7.81
N VAL A 46 -1.85 -11.78 7.28
CA VAL A 46 -2.13 -12.41 5.98
C VAL A 46 -3.51 -13.07 5.86
N ASP A 47 -4.15 -13.44 6.97
CA ASP A 47 -5.44 -14.14 6.92
C ASP A 47 -6.64 -13.17 6.84
N HIS A 48 -6.81 -12.28 7.83
CA HIS A 48 -8.00 -11.42 7.96
C HIS A 48 -7.90 -10.13 7.16
N GLU A 49 -6.69 -9.57 6.97
CA GLU A 49 -6.48 -8.38 6.11
C GLU A 49 -5.96 -8.75 4.71
N GLY A 50 -5.44 -9.97 4.54
CA GLY A 50 -5.00 -10.50 3.25
C GLY A 50 -6.05 -11.36 2.57
N ALA A 51 -6.01 -12.67 2.84
CA ALA A 51 -6.78 -13.68 2.13
C ALA A 51 -8.30 -13.45 2.20
N ALA A 52 -8.82 -12.90 3.30
CA ALA A 52 -10.23 -12.54 3.42
C ALA A 52 -10.64 -11.42 2.44
N PHE A 53 -9.82 -10.38 2.28
CA PHE A 53 -10.08 -9.33 1.31
C PHE A 53 -9.86 -9.79 -0.12
N CYS A 54 -8.89 -10.66 -0.38
CA CYS A 54 -8.78 -11.31 -1.69
C CYS A 54 -10.07 -12.05 -2.07
N ARG A 55 -10.67 -12.79 -1.14
CA ARG A 55 -11.98 -13.46 -1.37
C ARG A 55 -13.10 -12.45 -1.60
N LEU A 56 -13.17 -11.38 -0.80
CA LEU A 56 -14.17 -10.32 -0.97
C LEU A 56 -14.11 -9.69 -2.38
N PHE A 57 -12.90 -9.39 -2.87
CA PHE A 57 -12.72 -8.84 -4.21
C PHE A 57 -13.05 -9.85 -5.32
N ASN A 58 -12.74 -11.13 -5.11
CA ASN A 58 -13.11 -12.19 -6.05
C ASN A 58 -14.64 -12.33 -6.16
N GLU A 59 -15.36 -12.28 -5.04
CA GLU A 59 -16.83 -12.29 -5.02
C GLU A 59 -17.43 -11.09 -5.77
N ALA A 60 -16.74 -9.96 -5.75
CA ALA A 60 -17.08 -8.77 -6.52
C ALA A 60 -16.59 -8.79 -7.99
N GLY A 61 -15.94 -9.88 -8.44
CA GLY A 61 -15.51 -10.06 -9.84
C GLY A 61 -14.12 -9.52 -10.18
N TYR A 62 -13.31 -9.15 -9.20
CA TYR A 62 -11.93 -8.69 -9.38
C TYR A 62 -10.95 -9.83 -9.08
N SER A 63 -9.89 -9.95 -9.87
CA SER A 63 -8.71 -10.71 -9.42
C SER A 63 -8.04 -9.98 -8.25
N ALA A 64 -7.46 -10.71 -7.31
CA ALA A 64 -6.76 -10.12 -6.18
C ALA A 64 -5.39 -10.76 -6.00
N TYR A 65 -4.43 -9.97 -5.54
CA TYR A 65 -3.06 -10.42 -5.31
C TYR A 65 -2.60 -9.93 -3.94
N GLN A 66 -2.45 -10.87 -3.00
CA GLN A 66 -1.93 -10.54 -1.68
C GLN A 66 -0.42 -10.35 -1.78
N LEU A 67 0.05 -9.19 -1.36
CA LEU A 67 1.45 -8.82 -1.41
C LEU A 67 2.17 -9.28 -0.13
N ASP A 68 3.12 -10.19 -0.30
CA ASP A 68 4.13 -10.53 0.70
C ASP A 68 5.30 -9.54 0.61
N TYR A 69 5.05 -8.28 0.99
CA TYR A 69 6.08 -7.22 0.97
C TYR A 69 7.09 -7.40 2.11
N ARG A 70 8.30 -6.92 1.90
CA ARG A 70 9.37 -6.94 2.90
C ARG A 70 8.99 -6.05 4.07
N VAL A 71 9.33 -6.51 5.26
CA VAL A 71 9.15 -5.84 6.55
C VAL A 71 10.47 -5.98 7.33
N PHE A 72 10.52 -5.56 8.59
CA PHE A 72 11.71 -5.73 9.44
C PHE A 72 12.37 -7.12 9.24
N PRO A 73 13.69 -7.18 9.00
CA PRO A 73 14.69 -6.11 9.13
C PRO A 73 14.87 -5.21 7.88
N CYS A 74 13.98 -5.29 6.89
CA CYS A 74 13.99 -4.35 5.76
C CYS A 74 13.25 -3.05 6.11
N HIS A 75 13.78 -1.93 5.62
CA HIS A 75 13.35 -0.58 6.00
C HIS A 75 13.10 0.31 4.77
N TYR A 76 12.46 1.46 5.00
CA TYR A 76 12.32 2.58 4.05
C TYR A 76 11.80 2.19 2.66
N GLU A 77 12.68 2.22 1.67
CA GLU A 77 12.41 2.06 0.25
C GLU A 77 12.22 0.59 -0.13
N ALA A 78 12.69 -0.37 0.68
CA ALA A 78 12.50 -1.79 0.38
C ALA A 78 11.00 -2.17 0.33
N PRO A 79 10.18 -1.94 1.38
CA PRO A 79 8.74 -2.17 1.30
C PRO A 79 8.06 -1.35 0.21
N LEU A 80 8.41 -0.06 0.06
CA LEU A 80 7.80 0.82 -0.95
C LEU A 80 8.04 0.31 -2.38
N SER A 81 9.27 -0.11 -2.67
CA SER A 81 9.61 -0.71 -3.96
C SER A 81 8.81 -1.99 -4.23
N ASP A 82 8.48 -2.77 -3.21
CA ASP A 82 7.66 -3.98 -3.34
C ASP A 82 6.23 -3.63 -3.76
N ALA A 83 5.62 -2.61 -3.15
CA ALA A 83 4.28 -2.17 -3.52
C ALA A 83 4.22 -1.59 -4.94
N LEU A 84 5.17 -0.72 -5.30
CA LEU A 84 5.26 -0.15 -6.65
C LEU A 84 5.48 -1.26 -7.70
N ARG A 85 6.38 -2.20 -7.41
CA ARG A 85 6.65 -3.34 -8.28
C ARG A 85 5.46 -4.28 -8.39
N ALA A 86 4.72 -4.52 -7.31
CA ALA A 86 3.50 -5.34 -7.32
C ALA A 86 2.45 -4.78 -8.28
N VAL A 87 2.20 -3.47 -8.24
CA VAL A 87 1.27 -2.82 -9.18
C VAL A 87 1.71 -3.05 -10.63
N ARG A 88 3.01 -2.90 -10.92
CA ARG A 88 3.56 -3.16 -12.27
C ARG A 88 3.41 -4.61 -12.71
N VAL A 89 3.77 -5.57 -11.85
CA VAL A 89 3.65 -7.01 -12.14
C VAL A 89 2.21 -7.38 -12.44
N VAL A 90 1.26 -6.92 -11.63
CA VAL A 90 -0.16 -7.16 -11.86
C VAL A 90 -0.62 -6.48 -13.15
N ARG A 91 -0.26 -5.21 -13.36
CA ARG A 91 -0.62 -4.47 -14.59
C ARG A 91 -0.07 -5.14 -15.86
N ALA A 92 1.15 -5.68 -15.81
CA ALA A 92 1.78 -6.38 -16.92
C ALA A 92 1.07 -7.68 -17.33
N LYS A 93 0.18 -8.22 -16.49
CA LYS A 93 -0.70 -9.36 -16.83
C LYS A 93 -1.85 -8.99 -17.78
N GLY A 94 -2.03 -7.70 -18.07
CA GLY A 94 -3.03 -7.21 -19.03
C GLY A 94 -4.36 -6.78 -18.42
N TYR A 95 -4.42 -6.57 -17.10
CA TYR A 95 -5.60 -5.95 -16.47
C TYR A 95 -5.76 -4.50 -16.93
N GLU A 96 -6.99 -4.10 -17.21
CA GLU A 96 -7.35 -2.75 -17.66
C GLU A 96 -7.22 -1.72 -16.53
N LYS A 97 -7.45 -2.16 -15.29
CA LYS A 97 -7.36 -1.36 -14.07
C LYS A 97 -6.72 -2.14 -12.94
N VAL A 98 -5.80 -1.51 -12.21
CA VAL A 98 -5.15 -2.10 -11.04
C VAL A 98 -5.29 -1.18 -9.83
N GLY A 99 -6.13 -1.57 -8.87
CA GLY A 99 -6.26 -0.89 -7.59
C GLY A 99 -5.29 -1.42 -6.54
N ILE A 100 -5.13 -0.68 -5.45
CA ILE A 100 -4.34 -1.11 -4.29
C ILE A 100 -5.10 -0.82 -2.99
N ILE A 101 -5.07 -1.76 -2.06
CA ILE A 101 -5.68 -1.64 -0.73
C ILE A 101 -4.66 -1.96 0.35
N GLY A 102 -4.70 -1.21 1.45
CA GLY A 102 -3.84 -1.48 2.59
C GLY A 102 -4.44 -1.11 3.94
N PHE A 103 -3.99 -1.83 4.96
CA PHE A 103 -4.53 -1.78 6.32
C PHE A 103 -3.46 -1.36 7.31
N SER A 104 -3.75 -0.45 8.24
CA SER A 104 -2.79 -0.05 9.29
C SER A 104 -1.41 0.34 8.71
N ALA A 105 -0.34 -0.41 9.02
CA ALA A 105 0.99 -0.26 8.42
C ALA A 105 1.04 -0.57 6.91
N GLY A 106 0.28 -1.55 6.42
CA GLY A 106 0.07 -1.75 4.99
C GLY A 106 -0.69 -0.57 4.36
N GLY A 107 -1.53 0.09 5.14
CA GLY A 107 -2.18 1.36 4.80
C GLY A 107 -1.16 2.47 4.49
N ASN A 108 -0.14 2.62 5.34
CA ASN A 108 0.98 3.53 5.07
C ASN A 108 1.66 3.21 3.74
N LEU A 109 1.96 1.93 3.51
CA LEU A 109 2.63 1.46 2.31
C LEU A 109 1.87 1.81 1.03
N VAL A 110 0.55 1.58 1.01
CA VAL A 110 -0.25 1.84 -0.19
C VAL A 110 -0.49 3.33 -0.43
N CYS A 111 -0.58 4.14 0.63
CA CYS A 111 -0.60 5.59 0.51
C CYS A 111 0.73 6.10 -0.07
N CYS A 112 1.87 5.62 0.42
CA CYS A 112 3.17 5.95 -0.16
C CYS A 112 3.28 5.49 -1.63
N ALA A 113 2.78 4.31 -1.98
CA ALA A 113 2.77 3.86 -3.38
C ALA A 113 1.91 4.77 -4.28
N ALA A 114 0.81 5.31 -3.76
CA ALA A 114 -0.04 6.28 -4.44
C ALA A 114 0.61 7.68 -4.57
N ASP A 115 1.60 8.01 -3.74
CA ASP A 115 2.33 9.28 -3.81
C ASP A 115 3.59 9.18 -4.69
N TYR A 116 4.28 8.04 -4.68
CA TYR A 116 5.63 7.89 -5.26
C TYR A 116 5.70 7.05 -6.53
N PHE A 117 4.56 6.83 -7.19
CA PHE A 117 4.55 6.12 -8.46
C PHE A 117 5.23 6.88 -9.60
N ASP A 118 5.54 6.14 -10.65
CA ASP A 118 5.90 6.66 -11.96
C ASP A 118 5.07 5.98 -13.07
N TYR A 119 5.26 6.45 -14.30
CA TYR A 119 4.53 5.98 -15.47
C TYR A 119 5.24 4.85 -16.22
N GLY A 120 6.34 4.32 -15.67
CA GLY A 120 7.23 3.38 -16.32
C GLY A 120 8.24 4.06 -17.24
N ASP A 121 9.30 3.34 -17.57
CA ASP A 121 10.31 3.75 -18.55
C ASP A 121 10.29 2.81 -19.76
N PRO A 122 9.79 3.25 -20.94
CA PRO A 122 9.75 2.42 -22.14
C PRO A 122 11.11 1.86 -22.58
N ALA A 123 12.22 2.49 -22.17
CA ALA A 123 13.57 2.06 -22.49
C ALA A 123 14.16 1.08 -21.45
N ALA A 124 13.45 0.79 -20.35
CA ALA A 124 13.94 -0.08 -19.30
C ALA A 124 14.27 -1.48 -19.83
N GLN A 125 15.36 -2.06 -19.35
CA GLN A 125 15.75 -3.43 -19.73
C GLN A 125 14.73 -4.45 -19.22
N ASP A 126 14.28 -4.28 -17.98
CA ASP A 126 13.24 -5.08 -17.38
C ASP A 126 11.86 -4.67 -17.95
N PRO A 127 11.12 -5.59 -18.63
CA PRO A 127 9.80 -5.30 -19.17
C PRO A 127 8.79 -4.79 -18.15
N ILE A 128 8.91 -5.20 -16.88
CA ILE A 128 7.99 -4.77 -15.82
C ILE A 128 8.23 -3.30 -15.45
N GLU A 129 9.47 -2.82 -15.51
CA GLU A 129 9.80 -1.38 -15.28
C GLU A 129 9.29 -0.46 -16.40
N ARG A 130 8.90 -1.02 -17.55
CA ARG A 130 8.27 -0.26 -18.65
C ARG A 130 6.81 0.09 -18.36
N VAL A 131 6.22 -0.52 -17.35
CA VAL A 131 4.81 -0.42 -17.00
C VAL A 131 4.66 0.54 -15.83
N SER A 132 3.58 1.34 -15.83
CA SER A 132 3.30 2.28 -14.75
C SER A 132 3.06 1.57 -13.41
N SER A 133 3.66 2.13 -12.35
CA SER A 133 3.40 1.74 -10.96
C SER A 133 2.24 2.52 -10.32
N ARG A 134 1.60 3.44 -11.06
CA ARG A 134 0.45 4.22 -10.58
C ARG A 134 -0.75 3.29 -10.35
N PRO A 135 -1.35 3.23 -9.17
CA PRO A 135 -2.63 2.56 -9.00
C PRO A 135 -3.75 3.31 -9.76
N ASP A 136 -4.81 2.61 -10.16
CA ASP A 136 -6.03 3.24 -10.68
C ASP A 136 -7.00 3.66 -9.57
N ALA A 137 -6.92 3.01 -8.40
CA ALA A 137 -7.67 3.33 -7.19
C ALA A 137 -6.84 3.02 -5.94
N LEU A 138 -7.01 3.81 -4.89
CA LEU A 138 -6.44 3.60 -3.56
C LEU A 138 -7.55 3.28 -2.57
N ILE A 139 -7.37 2.24 -1.76
CA ILE A 139 -8.26 1.93 -0.64
C ILE A 139 -7.42 1.96 0.65
N SER A 140 -7.68 2.93 1.51
CA SER A 140 -6.95 3.16 2.75
C SER A 140 -7.83 2.77 3.95
N CYS A 141 -7.44 1.71 4.66
CA CYS A 141 -8.18 1.14 5.78
C CYS A 141 -7.43 1.42 7.08
N TYR A 142 -7.98 2.29 7.94
CA TYR A 142 -7.41 2.65 9.26
C TYR A 142 -5.87 2.84 9.22
N ALA A 143 -5.40 3.51 8.17
CA ALA A 143 -4.00 3.54 7.81
C ALA A 143 -3.18 4.40 8.77
N VAL A 144 -1.92 4.01 9.00
CA VAL A 144 -0.92 4.94 9.53
C VAL A 144 -0.53 5.88 8.40
N VAL A 145 -1.03 7.11 8.41
CA VAL A 145 -0.82 8.10 7.33
C VAL A 145 0.40 8.94 7.63
N SER A 146 0.53 9.45 8.85
CA SER A 146 1.61 10.34 9.25
C SER A 146 2.54 9.65 10.25
N PHE A 147 3.85 9.79 10.02
CA PHE A 147 4.84 9.45 11.03
C PHE A 147 5.19 10.61 11.95
N ARG A 148 4.62 11.80 11.70
CA ARG A 148 4.81 13.01 12.50
C ARG A 148 3.73 13.12 13.56
N ALA A 149 2.60 13.73 13.24
CA ALA A 149 1.47 13.85 14.16
C ALA A 149 0.65 12.56 14.17
N TYR A 150 0.08 12.18 15.32
CA TYR A 150 -0.81 11.01 15.42
C TYR A 150 -0.17 9.69 14.94
N THR A 151 1.15 9.59 15.06
CA THR A 151 1.92 8.45 14.57
C THR A 151 1.66 7.18 15.37
N HIS A 152 1.66 6.04 14.69
CA HIS A 152 1.85 4.75 15.34
C HIS A 152 3.35 4.47 15.49
N GLY A 153 3.89 4.80 16.66
CA GLY A 153 5.34 4.76 16.91
C GLY A 153 5.99 3.38 16.73
N GLY A 154 5.24 2.28 16.82
CA GLY A 154 5.74 0.94 16.52
C GLY A 154 6.02 0.78 15.02
N SER A 155 5.04 1.12 14.18
CA SER A 155 5.17 1.07 12.71
C SER A 155 6.27 2.00 12.22
N ALA A 156 6.33 3.22 12.77
CA ALA A 156 7.35 4.19 12.37
C ALA A 156 8.76 3.71 12.74
N ARG A 157 8.99 3.14 13.93
CA ARG A 157 10.29 2.57 14.29
C ARG A 157 10.66 1.35 13.45
N ALA A 158 9.70 0.49 13.13
CA ALA A 158 9.94 -0.68 12.30
C ALA A 158 10.29 -0.30 10.86
N LEU A 159 9.57 0.67 10.26
CA LEU A 159 9.88 1.12 8.90
C LEU A 159 11.14 1.98 8.85
N LEU A 160 11.32 2.86 9.83
CA LEU A 160 12.39 3.87 9.83
C LEU A 160 13.67 3.44 10.57
N GLY A 161 13.71 2.25 11.17
CA GLY A 161 14.89 1.69 11.81
C GLY A 161 15.63 2.67 12.75
N GLU A 162 16.96 2.70 12.62
CA GLU A 162 17.85 3.57 13.40
C GLU A 162 17.69 5.07 13.07
N HIS A 163 17.08 5.39 11.92
CA HIS A 163 16.83 6.77 11.48
C HIS A 163 15.45 7.29 11.93
N TYR A 164 14.73 6.55 12.78
CA TYR A 164 13.52 7.06 13.41
C TYR A 164 13.82 8.32 14.23
N GLY A 165 13.07 9.40 13.95
CA GLY A 165 13.30 10.73 14.53
C GLY A 165 13.94 11.72 13.55
N GLU A 166 14.51 11.24 12.45
CA GLU A 166 15.00 12.13 11.38
C GLU A 166 13.84 12.75 10.61
N GLU A 167 13.66 14.06 10.75
CA GLU A 167 12.50 14.79 10.19
C GLU A 167 12.35 14.58 8.68
N ALA A 168 13.46 14.57 7.92
CA ALA A 168 13.41 14.36 6.47
C ALA A 168 12.76 13.02 6.11
N LEU A 169 13.08 11.98 6.88
CA LEU A 169 12.63 10.62 6.63
C LEU A 169 11.22 10.38 7.19
N MET A 170 10.91 10.93 8.36
CA MET A 170 9.53 10.95 8.88
C MET A 170 8.60 11.65 7.89
N ARG A 171 9.03 12.77 7.31
CA ARG A 171 8.28 13.46 6.24
C ARG A 171 8.15 12.59 5.00
N ARG A 172 9.22 11.91 4.55
CA ARG A 172 9.22 11.04 3.35
C ARG A 172 8.16 9.94 3.38
N PHE A 173 7.79 9.45 4.56
CA PHE A 173 6.79 8.38 4.75
C PHE A 173 5.50 8.87 5.44
N SER A 174 5.30 10.18 5.54
CA SER A 174 4.02 10.79 5.95
C SER A 174 3.22 11.16 4.71
N ALA A 175 2.28 10.31 4.32
CA ALA A 175 1.63 10.36 3.01
C ALA A 175 0.79 11.63 2.79
N GLU A 176 0.24 12.22 3.86
CA GLU A 176 -0.53 13.47 3.77
C GLU A 176 0.28 14.64 3.20
N LEU A 177 1.61 14.55 3.21
CA LEU A 177 2.50 15.59 2.70
C LEU A 177 2.80 15.46 1.19
N HIS A 178 2.45 14.33 0.57
CA HIS A 178 2.91 14.00 -0.79
C HIS A 178 1.81 13.66 -1.78
N VAL A 179 0.53 13.77 -1.38
CA VAL A 179 -0.60 13.60 -2.29
C VAL A 179 -0.41 14.47 -3.53
N ARG A 180 -0.45 13.83 -4.70
CA ARG A 180 -0.27 14.47 -6.01
C ARG A 180 -1.59 14.84 -6.63
N GLU A 181 -1.58 15.80 -7.56
CA GLU A 181 -2.76 16.16 -8.36
C GLU A 181 -3.22 15.01 -9.28
N ASP A 182 -2.30 14.12 -9.65
CA ASP A 182 -2.55 12.92 -10.44
C ASP A 182 -2.63 11.65 -9.58
N ALA A 183 -2.83 11.76 -8.26
CA ALA A 183 -3.04 10.60 -7.40
C ALA A 183 -4.27 9.76 -7.85
N PRO A 184 -4.31 8.45 -7.58
CA PRO A 184 -5.52 7.64 -7.80
C PRO A 184 -6.70 8.17 -7.01
N HIS A 185 -7.93 7.91 -7.46
CA HIS A 185 -9.09 8.18 -6.61
C HIS A 185 -9.03 7.31 -5.35
N ALA A 186 -9.45 7.84 -4.20
CA ALA A 186 -9.31 7.15 -2.93
C ALA A 186 -10.65 6.80 -2.28
N PHE A 187 -10.75 5.60 -1.71
CA PHE A 187 -11.72 5.28 -0.67
C PHE A 187 -10.97 5.15 0.65
N ILE A 188 -11.33 5.98 1.63
CA ILE A 188 -10.66 6.06 2.92
C ILE A 188 -11.68 5.70 3.99
N TRP A 189 -11.35 4.78 4.89
CA TRP A 189 -12.21 4.51 6.05
C TRP A 189 -11.44 4.27 7.35
N HIS A 190 -12.09 4.56 8.48
CA HIS A 190 -11.53 4.45 9.83
C HIS A 190 -12.66 4.33 10.86
N THR A 191 -12.33 3.92 12.09
CA THR A 191 -13.19 4.06 13.27
C THR A 191 -12.72 5.22 14.17
N VAL A 192 -13.63 5.87 14.91
CA VAL A 192 -13.27 6.93 15.87
C VAL A 192 -12.59 6.35 17.12
N GLU A 193 -12.98 5.14 17.52
CA GLU A 193 -12.49 4.50 18.75
C GLU A 193 -11.08 3.90 18.62
N ASP A 194 -10.46 3.96 17.44
CA ASP A 194 -9.10 3.46 17.22
C ASP A 194 -8.08 4.15 18.14
N GLN A 195 -7.59 3.40 19.13
CA GLN A 195 -6.60 3.88 20.10
C GLN A 195 -5.16 3.62 19.65
N ALA A 196 -4.95 2.78 18.63
CA ALA A 196 -3.61 2.45 18.14
C ALA A 196 -3.16 3.43 17.07
N VAL A 197 -4.06 3.74 16.13
CA VAL A 197 -3.86 4.70 15.04
C VAL A 197 -5.00 5.70 15.13
N PRO A 198 -4.76 6.92 15.66
CA PRO A 198 -5.84 7.89 15.80
C PRO A 198 -6.48 8.26 14.45
N VAL A 199 -7.81 8.43 14.45
CA VAL A 199 -8.64 8.75 13.27
C VAL A 199 -8.15 9.97 12.49
N GLU A 200 -7.40 10.86 13.14
CA GLU A 200 -6.73 12.01 12.54
C GLU A 200 -5.86 11.62 11.34
N ASN A 201 -5.32 10.40 11.28
CA ASN A 201 -4.60 9.91 10.11
C ASN A 201 -5.47 9.96 8.85
N SER A 202 -6.68 9.39 8.90
CA SER A 202 -7.62 9.41 7.76
C SER A 202 -8.15 10.82 7.47
N LEU A 203 -8.34 11.65 8.50
CA LEU A 203 -8.77 13.04 8.32
C LEU A 203 -7.68 13.89 7.63
N MET A 204 -6.41 13.69 7.99
CA MET A 204 -5.28 14.36 7.35
C MET A 204 -5.13 13.94 5.88
N LEU A 205 -5.26 12.64 5.59
CA LEU A 205 -5.22 12.15 4.21
C LEU A 205 -6.38 12.72 3.37
N ALA A 206 -7.61 12.67 3.87
CA ALA A 206 -8.78 13.22 3.20
C ALA A 206 -8.62 14.73 2.93
N ARG A 207 -8.06 15.47 3.89
CA ARG A 207 -7.74 16.89 3.70
C ARG A 207 -6.72 17.10 2.59
N ALA A 208 -5.66 16.31 2.54
CA ALA A 208 -4.64 16.40 1.48
C ALA A 208 -5.23 16.12 0.09
N TYR A 209 -6.10 15.09 -0.03
CA TYR A 209 -6.85 14.82 -1.26
C TYR A 209 -7.75 15.98 -1.67
N GLN A 210 -8.46 16.58 -0.71
CA GLN A 210 -9.29 17.76 -0.97
C GLN A 210 -8.48 18.97 -1.43
N GLU A 211 -7.34 19.25 -0.79
CA GLU A 211 -6.45 20.37 -1.16
C GLU A 211 -5.88 20.20 -2.58
N LYS A 212 -5.68 18.95 -3.04
CA LYS A 212 -5.25 18.61 -4.40
C LYS A 212 -6.40 18.42 -5.38
N GLN A 213 -7.65 18.55 -4.94
CA GLN A 213 -8.85 18.36 -5.74
C GLN A 213 -8.91 16.97 -6.40
N VAL A 214 -8.31 15.96 -5.77
CA VAL A 214 -8.37 14.56 -6.22
C VAL A 214 -9.63 13.93 -5.66
N PRO A 215 -10.46 13.24 -6.46
CA PRO A 215 -11.67 12.58 -5.95
C PRO A 215 -11.37 11.57 -4.86
N PHE A 216 -12.11 11.68 -3.75
CA PHE A 216 -12.04 10.73 -2.65
C PHE A 216 -13.41 10.54 -1.98
N GLU A 217 -13.57 9.42 -1.29
CA GLU A 217 -14.62 9.18 -0.32
C GLU A 217 -13.99 8.92 1.05
N LEU A 218 -14.62 9.43 2.12
CA LEU A 218 -14.20 9.21 3.49
C LEU A 218 -15.36 8.65 4.31
N HIS A 219 -15.17 7.48 4.92
CA HIS A 219 -16.13 6.87 5.82
C HIS A 219 -15.55 6.71 7.23
N ILE A 220 -16.12 7.41 8.21
CA ILE A 220 -15.72 7.31 9.62
C ILE A 220 -16.83 6.63 10.41
N PHE A 221 -16.56 5.42 10.90
CA PHE A 221 -17.46 4.69 11.79
C PHE A 221 -17.29 5.16 13.24
N PRO A 222 -18.36 5.26 14.03
CA PRO A 222 -18.27 5.78 15.39
C PRO A 222 -17.58 4.83 16.38
N SER A 223 -17.59 3.52 16.10
CA SER A 223 -17.11 2.50 17.04
C SER A 223 -16.34 1.39 16.33
N GLY A 224 -15.47 0.72 17.08
CA GLY A 224 -14.61 -0.38 16.62
C GLY A 224 -13.14 -0.14 16.97
N GLU A 225 -12.46 -1.18 17.45
CA GLU A 225 -11.03 -1.16 17.74
C GLU A 225 -10.19 -1.17 16.45
N HIS A 226 -8.87 -1.10 16.61
CA HIS A 226 -7.93 -1.21 15.50
C HIS A 226 -7.84 -2.64 14.97
N GLY A 227 -7.89 -2.81 13.64
CA GLY A 227 -7.72 -4.10 12.95
C GLY A 227 -8.94 -5.00 13.06
#